data_AF-A0A2D6JNB8-F1
#
_entry.id   AF-A0A2D6JNB8-F1
#
_cell.length_a   1.000
_cell.length_b   1.000
_cell.length_c   1.000
_cell.angle_alpha   90.00
_cell.angle_beta   90.00
_cell.angle_gamma   90.00
#
_symmetry.space_group_name_H-M   'P 1'
#
loop_
_entity.id
_entity.type
_entity.pdbx_description
1 polymer ?
#
loop_
_entity_poly.entity_id
_entity_poly.type
_entity_poly.pdbx_seq_one_letter_code
_entity_poly.pdbx_strand_id
1 'polypeptide(L)'
;ISRLGFDNPTAVSSITGEGMEALQRLIRERLFGRSVTVRVFPPTLAVPDASERIVSAIYEHGMVESDRRSEDGLMTLEVWMASSAQARLLARWKERIDIK
;
A
#
# COMPACT_ATOMS: atom_id res chain seq x y z
N ILE A 1 33.43 -1.80 -4.54
CA ILE A 1 32.36 -2.17 -3.58
C ILE A 1 31.20 -2.89 -4.26
N SER A 2 30.86 -2.58 -5.52
CA SER A 2 29.84 -3.28 -6.34
C SER A 2 30.14 -4.75 -6.72
N ARG A 3 31.26 -5.34 -6.27
CA ARG A 3 31.70 -6.71 -6.62
C ARG A 3 31.27 -7.80 -5.62
N LEU A 4 30.57 -7.42 -4.54
CA LEU A 4 30.22 -8.32 -3.44
C LEU A 4 28.72 -8.66 -3.37
N GLY A 5 27.92 -8.28 -4.38
CA GLY A 5 26.48 -8.55 -4.40
C GLY A 5 25.66 -7.72 -3.41
N PHE A 6 26.25 -6.68 -2.82
CA PHE A 6 25.52 -5.72 -1.99
C PHE A 6 24.97 -4.59 -2.86
N ASP A 7 23.73 -4.22 -2.61
CA ASP A 7 23.12 -3.02 -3.18
C ASP A 7 23.90 -1.77 -2.77
N ASN A 8 23.75 -0.69 -3.53
CA ASN A 8 24.40 0.57 -3.22
C ASN A 8 24.02 1.06 -1.82
N PRO A 9 24.99 1.43 -0.97
CA PRO A 9 24.72 1.92 0.36
C PRO A 9 23.96 3.25 0.31
N THR A 10 23.01 3.43 1.22
CA THR A 10 22.27 4.68 1.37
C THR A 10 22.99 5.55 2.40
N ALA A 11 23.51 6.70 1.98
CA ALA A 11 24.07 7.67 2.90
C ALA A 11 22.96 8.34 3.71
N VAL A 12 23.10 8.38 5.03
CA VAL A 12 22.14 9.03 5.94
C VAL A 12 22.85 9.83 7.02
N SER A 13 22.20 10.88 7.50
CA SER A 13 22.64 11.68 8.64
C SER A 13 21.52 11.77 9.68
N SER A 14 21.79 11.26 10.88
CA SER A 14 20.87 11.36 12.01
C SER A 14 20.81 12.76 12.63
N ILE A 15 21.71 13.66 12.25
CA ILE A 15 21.77 15.04 12.74
C ILE A 15 20.99 15.98 11.81
N THR A 16 21.20 15.85 10.50
CA THR A 16 20.55 16.72 9.49
C THR A 16 19.27 16.12 8.92
N GLY A 17 19.01 14.83 9.15
CA GLY A 17 17.88 14.10 8.55
C GLY A 17 18.10 13.73 7.08
N GLU A 18 19.22 14.12 6.49
CA GLU A 18 19.53 13.87 5.09
C GLU A 18 19.57 12.36 4.80
N GLY A 19 18.95 11.94 3.71
CA GLY A 19 18.88 10.53 3.29
C GLY A 19 17.86 9.66 4.05
N MET A 20 17.19 10.17 5.10
CA MET A 20 16.25 9.37 5.89
C MET A 20 15.03 8.89 5.09
N GLU A 21 14.46 9.75 4.23
CA GLU A 21 13.33 9.35 3.35
C GLU A 21 13.73 8.26 2.35
N ALA A 22 14.94 8.37 1.78
CA ALA A 22 15.48 7.38 0.85
C ALA A 22 15.67 6.03 1.55
N LEU A 23 16.20 6.04 2.79
CA LEU A 23 16.33 4.85 3.61
C LEU A 23 14.96 4.23 3.93
N GLN A 24 13.98 5.04 4.35
CA GLN A 24 12.62 4.57 4.64
C GLN A 24 11.96 3.95 3.40
N ARG A 25 12.11 4.56 2.23
CA ARG A 25 11.62 4.00 0.96
C ARG A 25 12.28 2.66 0.65
N LEU A 26 13.60 2.55 0.76
CA LEU A 26 14.32 1.30 0.49
C LEU A 26 13.93 0.17 1.45
N ILE A 27 13.70 0.50 2.72
CA ILE A 27 13.20 -0.46 3.71
C ILE A 27 11.80 -0.96 3.29
N ARG A 28 10.90 -0.05 2.92
CA ARG A 28 9.54 -0.42 2.46
C ARG A 28 9.56 -1.27 1.21
N GLU A 29 10.42 -0.92 0.24
CA GLU A 29 10.61 -1.71 -0.98
C GLU A 29 11.07 -3.14 -0.70
N ARG A 30 11.99 -3.32 0.26
CA ARG A 30 12.44 -4.65 0.70
C ARG A 30 11.37 -5.44 1.44
N LEU A 31 10.55 -4.79 2.25
CA LEU A 31 9.52 -5.47 3.06
C LEU A 31 8.28 -5.84 2.24
N PHE A 32 7.87 -4.97 1.32
CA PHE A 32 6.56 -5.07 0.66
C PHE A 32 6.62 -5.16 -0.86
N GLY A 33 7.77 -4.87 -1.48
CA GLY A 33 7.85 -4.62 -2.92
C GLY A 33 7.42 -3.19 -3.22
N ARG A 34 6.67 -2.97 -4.31
CA ARG A 34 6.22 -1.61 -4.68
C ARG A 34 4.94 -1.23 -3.94
N SER A 35 4.72 0.07 -3.75
CA SER A 35 3.38 0.56 -3.38
C SER A 35 2.39 0.21 -4.50
N VAL A 36 1.16 -0.06 -4.10
CA VAL A 36 0.03 -0.32 -5.00
C VAL A 36 -1.10 0.65 -4.72
N THR A 37 -1.85 0.99 -5.76
CA THR A 37 -3.07 1.78 -5.64
C THR A 37 -4.25 0.84 -5.48
N VAL A 38 -4.95 0.94 -4.35
CA VAL A 38 -6.19 0.20 -4.10
C VAL A 38 -7.37 1.14 -4.24
N ARG A 39 -8.29 0.84 -5.15
CA ARG A 39 -9.56 1.54 -5.30
C ARG A 39 -10.64 0.72 -4.63
N VAL A 40 -11.45 1.35 -3.78
CA VAL A 40 -12.60 0.72 -3.10
C VAL A 40 -13.87 1.37 -3.63
N PHE A 41 -14.71 0.57 -4.28
CA PHE A 41 -15.96 1.04 -4.88
C PHE A 41 -17.06 1.16 -3.82
N PRO A 42 -17.97 2.15 -3.94
CA PRO A 42 -19.08 2.31 -3.02
C PRO A 42 -19.98 1.06 -2.99
N PRO A 43 -20.73 0.84 -1.90
CA PRO A 43 -21.67 -0.27 -1.81
C PRO A 43 -22.76 -0.14 -2.87
N THR A 44 -23.19 -1.28 -3.40
CA THR A 44 -24.33 -1.37 -4.33
C THR A 44 -25.40 -2.28 -3.73
N LEU A 45 -26.61 -2.27 -4.31
CA LEU A 45 -27.68 -3.18 -3.89
C LEU A 45 -27.28 -4.66 -4.02
N ALA A 46 -26.40 -4.99 -4.98
CA ALA A 46 -25.91 -6.35 -5.18
C ALA A 46 -24.79 -6.73 -4.19
N VAL A 47 -23.99 -5.76 -3.74
CA VAL A 47 -22.87 -5.96 -2.82
C VAL A 47 -22.88 -4.88 -1.73
N PRO A 48 -23.64 -5.08 -0.64
CA PRO A 48 -23.94 -4.04 0.34
C PRO A 48 -22.85 -3.81 1.39
N ASP A 49 -21.73 -4.54 1.33
CA ASP A 49 -20.64 -4.40 2.31
C ASP A 49 -20.19 -2.93 2.44
N ALA A 50 -20.12 -2.42 3.67
CA ALA A 50 -19.66 -1.07 3.92
C ALA A 50 -18.21 -0.89 3.43
N SER A 51 -17.93 0.22 2.73
CA SER A 51 -16.58 0.52 2.24
C SER A 51 -15.56 0.59 3.38
N GLU A 52 -15.99 1.04 4.57
CA GLU A 52 -15.19 1.10 5.79
C GLU A 52 -14.67 -0.27 6.24
N ARG A 53 -15.46 -1.34 6.04
CA ARG A 53 -15.04 -2.71 6.37
C ARG A 53 -13.91 -3.18 5.47
N ILE A 54 -13.94 -2.78 4.20
CA ILE A 54 -12.90 -3.10 3.22
C ILE A 54 -11.64 -2.30 3.53
N VAL A 55 -11.80 -0.99 3.80
CA VAL A 55 -10.71 -0.11 4.21
C VAL A 55 -10.02 -0.62 5.48
N SER A 56 -10.78 -1.05 6.50
CA SER A 56 -10.20 -1.67 7.71
C SER A 56 -9.32 -2.88 7.37
N ALA A 57 -9.80 -3.77 6.49
CA ALA A 57 -9.03 -4.93 6.05
C ALA A 57 -7.75 -4.56 5.28
N ILE A 58 -7.74 -3.41 4.58
CA ILE A 58 -6.55 -2.88 3.92
C ILE A 58 -5.53 -2.39 4.97
N TYR A 59 -5.97 -1.65 5.99
CA TYR A 59 -5.11 -1.21 7.10
C TYR A 59 -4.56 -2.38 7.93
N GLU A 60 -5.30 -3.48 8.06
CA GLU A 60 -4.85 -4.70 8.76
C GLU A 60 -3.76 -5.47 8.00
N HIS A 61 -3.65 -5.28 6.68
CA HIS A 61 -2.81 -6.09 5.81
C HIS A 61 -1.75 -5.31 5.04
N GLY A 62 -1.67 -3.99 5.24
CA GLY A 62 -0.71 -3.14 4.56
C GLY A 62 -0.49 -1.82 5.28
N MET A 63 0.54 -1.10 4.86
CA MET A 63 0.84 0.25 5.34
C MET A 63 0.28 1.27 4.34
N VAL A 64 -0.75 2.00 4.77
CA VAL A 64 -1.42 3.02 3.95
C VAL A 64 -0.65 4.34 4.06
N GLU A 65 -0.22 4.89 2.92
CA GLU A 65 0.42 6.21 2.82
C GLU A 65 -0.57 7.33 2.55
N SER A 66 -1.62 7.04 1.79
CA SER A 66 -2.65 8.01 1.42
C SER A 66 -4.02 7.34 1.41
N ASP A 67 -5.04 8.01 1.93
CA ASP A 67 -6.46 7.68 1.81
C ASP A 67 -7.17 8.92 1.26
N ARG A 68 -7.68 8.83 0.03
CA ARG A 68 -8.47 9.89 -0.61
C ARG A 68 -9.87 9.40 -0.88
N ARG A 69 -10.84 10.20 -0.46
CA ARG A 69 -12.27 9.90 -0.60
C ARG A 69 -12.88 10.90 -1.55
N SER A 70 -13.59 10.39 -2.54
CA SER A 70 -14.34 11.18 -3.51
C SER A 70 -15.80 11.32 -3.07
N GLU A 71 -16.48 12.35 -3.56
CA GLU A 71 -17.88 12.64 -3.23
C GLU A 71 -18.84 11.54 -3.71
N ASP A 72 -18.46 10.79 -4.73
CA ASP A 72 -19.19 9.62 -5.26
C ASP A 72 -19.04 8.35 -4.40
N GLY A 73 -18.30 8.42 -3.29
CA GLY A 73 -18.06 7.30 -2.38
C GLY A 73 -16.95 6.35 -2.84
N LEU A 74 -16.25 6.67 -3.94
CA LEU A 74 -15.01 5.98 -4.32
C LEU A 74 -13.88 6.37 -3.36
N MET A 75 -13.15 5.37 -2.86
CA MET A 75 -11.97 5.58 -2.03
C MET A 75 -10.73 5.08 -2.78
N THR A 76 -9.64 5.85 -2.72
CA THR A 76 -8.37 5.50 -3.37
C THR A 76 -7.27 5.54 -2.32
N LEU A 77 -6.61 4.40 -2.12
CA LEU A 77 -5.57 4.23 -1.14
C LEU A 77 -4.24 3.91 -1.82
N GLU A 78 -3.17 4.56 -1.37
CA GLU A 78 -1.80 4.15 -1.72
C GLU A 78 -1.26 3.28 -0.59
N VAL A 79 -0.90 2.04 -0.89
CA VAL A 79 -0.64 1.02 0.13
C VAL A 79 0.60 0.20 -0.18
N TRP A 80 1.47 0.02 0.81
CA TRP A 80 2.54 -0.96 0.78
C TRP A 80 2.04 -2.26 1.36
N MET A 81 1.98 -3.31 0.55
CA MET A 81 1.55 -4.62 1.00
C MET A 81 2.18 -5.72 0.15
N ALA A 82 2.51 -6.85 0.79
CA ALA A 82 3.04 -8.01 0.11
C ALA A 82 2.04 -8.57 -0.92
N SER A 83 2.54 -9.15 -2.02
CA SER A 83 1.69 -9.71 -3.08
C SER A 83 0.71 -10.79 -2.59
N SER A 84 1.08 -11.53 -1.53
CA SER A 84 0.17 -12.50 -0.91
C SER A 84 -1.03 -11.84 -0.22
N ALA A 85 -0.85 -10.66 0.36
CA ALA A 85 -1.95 -9.88 0.95
C ALA A 85 -2.86 -9.30 -0.13
N GLN A 86 -2.29 -8.81 -1.24
CA GLN A 86 -3.05 -8.35 -2.41
C GLN A 86 -3.95 -9.47 -2.95
N ALA A 87 -3.41 -10.68 -3.15
CA ALA A 87 -4.19 -11.82 -3.62
C ALA A 87 -5.33 -12.21 -2.67
N ARG A 88 -5.10 -12.17 -1.34
CA ARG A 88 -6.16 -12.43 -0.35
C ARG A 88 -7.26 -11.35 -0.38
N LEU A 89 -6.88 -10.08 -0.48
CA LEU A 89 -7.84 -8.97 -0.57
C LEU A 89 -8.67 -9.08 -1.85
N LEU A 90 -8.02 -9.32 -3.00
CA LEU A 90 -8.71 -9.50 -4.28
C LEU A 90 -9.65 -10.70 -4.23
N ALA A 91 -9.23 -11.84 -3.68
CA ALA A 91 -10.09 -13.01 -3.56
C ALA A 91 -11.32 -12.76 -2.69
N ARG A 92 -11.17 -11.97 -1.61
CA ARG A 92 -12.26 -11.65 -0.67
C ARG A 92 -13.22 -10.59 -1.20
N TRP A 93 -12.73 -9.63 -1.98
CA TRP A 93 -13.47 -8.41 -2.37
C TRP A 93 -13.52 -8.17 -3.88
N LYS A 94 -13.44 -9.22 -4.72
CA LYS A 94 -13.25 -9.19 -6.19
C LYS A 94 -13.93 -8.06 -6.97
N GLU A 95 -15.15 -7.68 -6.61
CA GLU A 95 -15.98 -6.69 -7.33
C GLU A 95 -16.05 -5.33 -6.63
N ARG A 96 -15.44 -5.25 -5.43
CA ARG A 96 -15.45 -4.06 -4.57
C ARG A 96 -14.10 -3.38 -4.48
N ILE A 97 -13.04 -4.03 -4.93
CA ILE A 97 -11.72 -3.42 -5.02
C ILE A 97 -11.04 -3.68 -6.36
N ASP A 98 -10.19 -2.74 -6.74
CA ASP A 98 -9.24 -2.84 -7.85
C ASP A 98 -7.84 -2.49 -7.31
N ILE A 99 -6.83 -3.30 -7.61
CA ILE A 99 -5.44 -3.11 -7.15
C ILE A 99 -4.54 -2.95 -8.37
N LYS A 100 -3.79 -1.84 -8.43
CA LYS A 100 -2.87 -1.50 -9.54
C LYS A 100 -1.47 -1.16 -9.07
#